data_AF-A0A2E7H049-F1
#
_entry.id   AF-A0A2E7H049-F1
#
_cell.length_a   1.000
_cell.length_b   1.000
_cell.length_c   1.000
_cell.angle_alpha   90.00
_cell.angle_beta   90.00
_cell.angle_gamma   90.00
#
_symmetry.space_group_name_H-M   'P 1'
#
loop_
_entity.id
_entity.type
_entity.pdbx_description
1 polymer ?
#
loop_
_entity_poly.entity_id
_entity_poly.type
_entity_poly.pdbx_seq_one_letter_code
_entity_poly.pdbx_strand_id
1 'polypeptide(L)'
;MIGVDPGPRPGCAFVSEGVLMGKREMESIGQALDEIVKLVDHLLPAQVLVRIGHGSPVHRDRLLNQVLSLGFHVEIVNEHRTSAGQRRHAHGTAAVKIAMMSGKPVHEQRTVKPTTGELRNLQRISRQRSKGRLTISLETARRVSQGLLTMDEALADSGFKEP
;
A
#
# COMPACT_ATOMS: atom_id res chain seq x y z
N MET A 1 -6.13 -15.47 -0.47
CA MET A 1 -6.49 -14.12 -0.97
C MET A 1 -6.04 -13.07 0.03
N ILE A 2 -5.60 -11.91 -0.46
CA ILE A 2 -5.13 -10.79 0.38
C ILE A 2 -5.83 -9.53 -0.09
N GLY A 3 -6.52 -8.82 0.80
CA GLY A 3 -7.12 -7.51 0.50
C GLY A 3 -6.28 -6.40 1.10
N VAL A 4 -5.99 -5.37 0.30
CA VAL A 4 -5.14 -4.24 0.68
C VAL A 4 -5.87 -2.92 0.41
N ASP A 5 -6.13 -2.17 1.47
CA ASP A 5 -6.59 -0.79 1.42
C ASP A 5 -5.36 0.15 1.30
N PRO A 6 -5.14 0.81 0.15
CA PRO A 6 -3.92 1.54 -0.12
C PRO A 6 -3.84 2.86 0.65
N GLY A 7 -2.65 3.15 1.16
CA GLY A 7 -2.34 4.41 1.84
C GLY A 7 -0.88 4.46 2.30
N PRO A 8 -0.49 5.51 3.03
CA PRO A 8 0.84 5.56 3.65
C PRO A 8 1.04 4.43 4.66
N ARG A 9 -0.05 4.04 5.33
CA ARG A 9 -0.15 2.91 6.25
C ARG A 9 -1.23 1.94 5.76
N PRO A 10 -0.90 0.99 4.88
CA PRO A 10 -1.91 0.16 4.24
C PRO A 10 -2.66 -0.72 5.24
N GLY A 11 -3.98 -0.82 5.08
CA GLY A 11 -4.77 -1.83 5.78
C GLY A 11 -4.73 -3.16 5.02
N CYS A 12 -4.39 -4.26 5.69
CA CYS A 12 -4.34 -5.60 5.07
C CYS A 12 -5.33 -6.56 5.74
N ALA A 13 -5.90 -7.46 4.95
CA ALA A 13 -6.72 -8.58 5.38
C ALA A 13 -6.32 -9.85 4.63
N PHE A 14 -6.21 -10.95 5.36
CA PHE A 14 -5.77 -12.25 4.84
C PHE A 14 -6.92 -13.24 4.92
N VAL A 15 -7.27 -13.85 3.79
CA VAL A 15 -8.42 -14.75 3.65
C VAL A 15 -7.95 -16.06 3.01
N SER A 16 -8.26 -17.19 3.63
CA SER A 16 -7.98 -18.53 3.11
C SER A 16 -9.26 -19.35 3.11
N GLU A 17 -9.59 -20.04 2.01
CA GLU A 17 -10.82 -20.85 1.89
C GLU A 17 -12.12 -20.10 2.30
N GLY A 18 -12.18 -18.79 2.01
CA GLY A 18 -13.31 -17.93 2.38
C GLY A 18 -13.33 -17.50 3.86
N VAL A 19 -12.40 -17.95 4.68
CA VAL A 19 -12.28 -17.63 6.11
C VAL A 19 -11.27 -16.50 6.32
N LEU A 20 -11.66 -15.48 7.09
CA LEU A 20 -10.76 -14.39 7.49
C LEU A 20 -9.74 -14.90 8.52
N MET A 21 -8.47 -14.98 8.11
CA MET A 21 -7.37 -15.41 8.96
C MET A 21 -6.89 -14.29 9.88
N GLY A 22 -6.96 -13.05 9.41
CA GLY A 22 -6.54 -11.89 10.18
C GLY A 22 -6.61 -10.59 9.40
N LYS A 23 -6.47 -9.48 10.13
CA LYS A 23 -6.40 -8.12 9.57
C LYS A 23 -5.48 -7.24 10.40
N ARG A 24 -4.79 -6.29 9.77
CA ARG A 24 -3.84 -5.38 10.43
C ARG A 24 -3.61 -4.11 9.60
N GLU A 25 -3.40 -2.96 10.24
CA GLU A 25 -2.83 -1.77 9.60
C GLU A 25 -1.30 -1.87 9.67
N MET A 26 -0.65 -1.67 8.52
CA MET A 26 0.80 -1.70 8.39
C MET A 26 1.36 -0.28 8.49
N GLU A 27 2.56 -0.12 9.01
CA GLU A 27 3.27 1.15 9.11
C GLU A 27 3.78 1.67 7.76
N SER A 28 3.91 0.79 6.77
CA SER A 28 4.34 1.16 5.41
C SER A 28 3.93 0.15 4.35
N ILE A 29 4.08 0.56 3.08
CA ILE A 29 3.97 -0.33 1.91
C ILE A 29 5.00 -1.47 2.00
N GLY A 30 6.23 -1.18 2.43
CA GLY A 30 7.27 -2.20 2.58
C GLY A 30 6.86 -3.29 3.57
N GLN A 31 6.41 -2.88 4.77
CA GLN A 31 5.94 -3.83 5.77
C GLN A 31 4.73 -4.66 5.29
N ALA A 32 3.83 -4.06 4.51
CA ALA A 32 2.72 -4.80 3.92
C ALA A 32 3.20 -5.90 2.96
N LEU A 33 4.22 -5.62 2.15
CA LEU A 33 4.83 -6.60 1.23
C LEU A 33 5.56 -7.69 2.01
N ASP A 34 6.33 -7.32 3.03
CA ASP A 34 7.06 -8.28 3.88
C ASP A 34 6.10 -9.25 4.56
N GLU A 35 4.97 -8.76 5.08
CA GLU A 35 3.95 -9.62 5.71
C GLU A 35 3.27 -10.53 4.68
N ILE A 36 3.00 -10.03 3.46
CA ILE A 36 2.47 -10.85 2.37
C ILE A 36 3.43 -12.00 2.06
N VAL A 37 4.71 -11.70 1.82
CA VAL A 37 5.74 -12.71 1.51
C VAL A 37 5.86 -13.71 2.65
N LYS A 38 5.98 -13.23 3.89
CA LYS A 38 6.07 -14.08 5.09
C LYS A 38 4.90 -15.04 5.22
N LEU A 39 3.68 -14.59 4.96
CA LEU A 39 2.49 -15.44 5.04
C LEU A 39 2.45 -16.46 3.90
N VAL A 40 2.87 -16.09 2.70
CA VAL A 40 2.95 -17.00 1.55
C VAL A 40 4.00 -18.09 1.83
N ASP A 41 5.18 -17.72 2.31
CA ASP A 41 6.25 -18.66 2.64
C ASP A 41 5.85 -19.61 3.78
N HIS A 42 5.07 -19.13 4.74
CA HIS A 42 4.61 -19.95 5.85
C HIS A 42 3.47 -20.91 5.47
N LEU A 43 2.52 -20.46 4.65
CA LEU A 43 1.31 -21.23 4.32
C LEU A 43 1.46 -22.07 3.05
N LEU A 44 2.45 -21.77 2.20
CA LEU A 44 2.69 -22.42 0.91
C LEU A 44 1.41 -22.62 0.08
N PRO A 45 0.61 -21.56 -0.15
CA PRO A 45 -0.66 -21.70 -0.86
C PRO A 45 -0.43 -22.03 -2.33
N ALA A 46 -1.31 -22.84 -2.92
CA ALA A 46 -1.27 -23.16 -4.34
C ALA A 46 -1.45 -21.92 -5.24
N GLN A 47 -2.18 -20.91 -4.77
CA GLN A 47 -2.40 -19.65 -5.48
C GLN A 47 -2.49 -18.46 -4.54
N VAL A 48 -1.92 -17.33 -4.97
CA VAL A 48 -1.98 -16.06 -4.25
C VAL A 48 -2.62 -15.02 -5.16
N LEU A 49 -3.71 -14.43 -4.68
CA LEU A 49 -4.36 -13.28 -5.31
C LEU A 49 -4.36 -12.11 -4.32
N VAL A 50 -3.78 -11.00 -4.75
CA VAL A 50 -3.75 -9.74 -4.01
C VAL A 50 -4.73 -8.77 -4.65
N ARG A 51 -5.72 -8.34 -3.88
CA ARG A 51 -6.72 -7.34 -4.25
C ARG A 51 -6.36 -6.02 -3.62
N ILE A 52 -6.26 -4.97 -4.43
CA ILE A 52 -5.90 -3.63 -3.98
C ILE A 52 -7.07 -2.68 -4.26
N GLY A 53 -7.48 -1.91 -3.25
CA GLY A 53 -8.52 -0.89 -3.38
C GLY A 53 -8.17 0.17 -4.44
N HIS A 54 -9.19 0.80 -5.03
CA HIS A 54 -9.00 1.81 -6.05
C HIS A 54 -8.53 3.17 -5.51
N GLY A 55 -8.66 3.40 -4.19
CA GLY A 55 -8.25 4.63 -3.50
C GLY A 55 -6.75 4.93 -3.59
N SER A 56 -6.34 6.11 -3.09
CA SER A 56 -4.93 6.51 -2.93
C SER A 56 -4.03 6.18 -4.15
N PRO A 57 -4.22 6.81 -5.33
CA PRO A 57 -3.62 6.37 -6.59
C PRO A 57 -2.12 6.11 -6.56
N VAL A 58 -1.33 6.99 -5.91
CA VAL A 58 0.12 6.81 -5.77
C VAL A 58 0.45 5.57 -4.95
N HIS A 59 -0.17 5.42 -3.78
CA HIS A 59 0.06 4.26 -2.91
C HIS A 59 -0.41 2.95 -3.55
N ARG A 60 -1.57 2.99 -4.21
CA ARG A 60 -2.12 1.86 -4.97
C ARG A 60 -1.18 1.42 -6.07
N ASP A 61 -0.74 2.34 -6.93
CA ASP A 61 0.08 1.98 -8.09
C ASP A 61 1.49 1.53 -7.65
N ARG A 62 2.03 2.07 -6.54
CA ARG A 62 3.25 1.53 -5.91
C ARG A 62 3.06 0.10 -5.39
N LEU A 63 2.01 -0.13 -4.59
CA LEU A 63 1.69 -1.47 -4.07
C LEU A 63 1.53 -2.46 -5.22
N LEU A 64 0.75 -2.09 -6.23
CA LEU A 64 0.53 -2.90 -7.42
C LEU A 64 1.83 -3.27 -8.12
N ASN A 65 2.71 -2.30 -8.38
CA ASN A 65 3.98 -2.56 -9.06
C ASN A 65 4.88 -3.50 -8.27
N GLN A 66 4.95 -3.31 -6.95
CA GLN A 66 5.78 -4.16 -6.08
C GLN A 66 5.22 -5.58 -5.99
N VAL A 67 3.91 -5.73 -5.83
CA VAL A 67 3.26 -7.04 -5.79
C VAL A 67 3.42 -7.80 -7.12
N LEU A 68 3.29 -7.10 -8.26
CA LEU A 68 3.58 -7.70 -9.58
C LEU A 68 5.05 -8.12 -9.71
N SER A 69 5.99 -7.32 -9.17
CA SER A 69 7.42 -7.63 -9.21
C SER A 69 7.79 -8.85 -8.35
N LEU A 70 7.00 -9.14 -7.32
CA LEU A 70 7.10 -10.36 -6.52
C LEU A 70 6.48 -11.58 -7.21
N GLY A 71 5.86 -11.42 -8.39
CA GLY A 71 5.25 -12.49 -9.16
C GLY A 71 3.82 -12.86 -8.73
N PHE A 72 3.19 -12.08 -7.85
CA PHE A 72 1.82 -12.34 -7.41
C PHE A 72 0.77 -11.79 -8.39
N HIS A 73 -0.38 -12.45 -8.46
CA HIS A 73 -1.53 -11.94 -9.21
C HIS A 73 -2.20 -10.78 -8.50
N VAL A 74 -2.51 -9.73 -9.27
CA VAL A 74 -3.11 -8.49 -8.74
C VAL A 74 -4.45 -8.19 -9.39
N GLU A 75 -5.40 -7.79 -8.55
CA GLU A 75 -6.69 -7.24 -8.96
C GLU A 75 -6.89 -5.86 -8.34
N ILE A 76 -7.40 -4.89 -9.12
CA ILE A 76 -7.89 -3.62 -8.60
C ILE A 76 -9.38 -3.71 -8.31
N VAL A 77 -9.77 -3.46 -7.07
CA VAL A 77 -11.16 -3.48 -6.60
C VAL A 77 -11.69 -2.05 -6.55
N ASN A 78 -12.82 -1.81 -7.20
CA ASN A 78 -13.51 -0.51 -7.14
C ASN A 78 -14.69 -0.59 -6.16
N GLU A 79 -14.45 -0.08 -4.95
CA GLU A 79 -15.40 -0.08 -3.85
C GLU A 79 -16.58 0.89 -4.05
N HIS A 80 -16.46 1.86 -4.98
CA HIS A 80 -17.51 2.83 -5.27
C HIS A 80 -18.63 2.29 -6.17
N ARG A 81 -18.34 1.26 -6.99
CA ARG A 81 -19.27 0.76 -8.01
C ARG A 81 -20.25 -0.30 -7.54
N THR A 82 -20.14 -0.81 -6.32
CA THR A 82 -20.99 -1.90 -5.80
C THR A 82 -22.03 -1.44 -4.79
N SER A 83 -22.39 -0.15 -4.77
CA SER A 83 -23.52 0.38 -3.99
C SER A 83 -24.89 -0.17 -4.44
N ALA A 84 -24.96 -0.86 -5.58
CA ALA A 84 -26.10 -1.68 -5.97
C ALA A 84 -26.07 -3.05 -5.25
N GLY A 85 -26.43 -3.08 -3.97
CA GLY A 85 -27.01 -4.31 -3.38
C GLY A 85 -26.36 -4.92 -2.14
N GLN A 86 -25.26 -4.40 -1.59
CA GLN A 86 -24.76 -4.92 -0.31
C GLN A 86 -25.27 -4.10 0.90
N ARG A 87 -25.85 -4.82 1.86
CA ARG A 87 -26.44 -4.28 3.10
C ARG A 87 -25.46 -3.33 3.79
N ARG A 88 -25.96 -2.14 4.15
CA ARG A 88 -25.26 -1.05 4.88
C ARG A 88 -24.76 -1.42 6.29
N HIS A 89 -24.72 -2.71 6.65
CA HIS A 89 -24.38 -3.19 7.98
C HIS A 89 -23.02 -3.89 8.10
N ALA A 90 -22.27 -4.04 7.00
CA ALA A 90 -20.90 -4.51 7.12
C ALA A 90 -19.97 -3.33 7.49
N HIS A 91 -19.92 -2.98 8.78
CA HIS A 91 -18.81 -2.22 9.38
C HIS A 91 -17.55 -3.11 9.46
N GLY A 92 -17.23 -3.78 8.35
CA GLY A 92 -15.98 -4.49 8.14
C GLY A 92 -14.94 -3.51 7.62
N THR A 93 -13.73 -3.60 8.18
CA THR A 93 -12.52 -2.90 7.73
C THR A 93 -12.36 -2.99 6.21
N ALA A 94 -12.06 -1.88 5.53
CA ALA A 94 -12.00 -1.77 4.05
C ALA A 94 -11.21 -2.90 3.40
N ALA A 95 -10.04 -3.25 3.94
CA ALA A 95 -9.22 -4.37 3.49
C ALA A 95 -9.97 -5.72 3.40
N VAL A 96 -10.89 -6.01 4.32
CA VAL A 96 -11.70 -7.24 4.29
C VAL A 96 -12.71 -7.17 3.15
N LYS A 97 -13.35 -6.01 2.92
CA LYS A 97 -14.26 -5.83 1.78
C LYS A 97 -13.52 -6.01 0.46
N ILE A 98 -12.34 -5.38 0.35
CA ILE A 98 -11.44 -5.51 -0.81
C ILE A 98 -11.09 -6.98 -1.04
N ALA A 99 -10.76 -7.75 0.00
CA ALA A 99 -10.44 -9.18 -0.13
C ALA A 99 -11.63 -10.00 -0.69
N MET A 100 -12.86 -9.64 -0.35
CA MET A 100 -14.07 -10.41 -0.69
C MET A 100 -14.74 -10.01 -2.01
N MET A 101 -14.42 -8.84 -2.56
CA MET A 101 -14.98 -8.35 -3.81
C MET A 101 -14.13 -8.75 -5.01
N SER A 102 -14.76 -9.04 -6.15
CA SER A 102 -14.04 -9.22 -7.41
C SER A 102 -13.45 -7.91 -7.90
N GLY A 103 -12.21 -7.94 -8.37
CA GLY A 103 -11.54 -6.81 -9.00
C GLY A 103 -11.32 -6.99 -10.50
N LYS A 104 -10.65 -6.00 -11.10
CA LYS A 104 -10.13 -6.09 -12.47
C LYS A 104 -8.68 -6.56 -12.42
N PRO A 105 -8.31 -7.63 -13.13
CA PRO A 105 -6.93 -8.08 -13.15
C PRO A 105 -6.02 -7.02 -13.77
N VAL A 106 -4.80 -6.93 -13.26
CA VAL A 106 -3.75 -6.07 -13.81
C VAL A 106 -2.50 -6.92 -14.00
N HIS A 107 -1.92 -6.83 -15.19
CA HIS A 107 -0.75 -7.63 -15.58
C HIS A 107 0.50 -6.77 -15.83
N GLU A 108 0.34 -5.45 -15.88
CA GLU A 108 1.40 -4.51 -16.21
C GLU A 108 1.62 -3.50 -15.09
N GLN A 109 2.87 -3.10 -14.90
CA GLN A 109 3.21 -2.02 -13.99
C GLN A 109 2.61 -0.69 -14.46
N ARG A 110 2.32 0.18 -13.51
CA ARG A 110 1.78 1.52 -13.74
C ARG A 110 2.81 2.60 -13.43
N THR A 111 2.79 3.69 -14.18
CA THR A 111 3.60 4.86 -13.85
C THR A 111 3.05 5.55 -12.59
N VAL A 112 3.86 5.59 -11.54
CA VAL A 112 3.52 6.31 -10.30
C VAL A 112 3.76 7.80 -10.50
N LYS A 113 2.68 8.59 -10.59
CA LYS A 113 2.73 10.04 -10.74
C LYS A 113 2.25 10.74 -9.46
N PRO A 114 3.16 11.18 -8.58
CA PRO A 114 2.79 11.91 -7.38
C PRO A 114 2.24 13.29 -7.71
N THR A 115 1.21 13.70 -6.98
CA THR A 115 0.68 15.06 -7.02
C THR A 115 1.57 16.02 -6.23
N THR A 116 1.51 17.31 -6.56
CA THR A 116 2.21 18.34 -5.79
C THR A 116 1.82 18.34 -4.30
N GLY A 117 0.54 18.04 -4.00
CA GLY A 117 0.04 17.93 -2.63
C GLY A 117 0.71 16.79 -1.85
N GLU A 118 0.86 15.62 -2.47
CA GLU A 118 1.54 14.47 -1.85
C GLU A 118 3.03 14.75 -1.61
N LEU A 119 3.71 15.38 -2.58
CA LEU A 119 5.12 15.77 -2.41
C LEU A 119 5.30 16.75 -1.25
N ARG A 120 4.45 17.78 -1.16
CA ARG A 120 4.45 18.72 -0.02
C ARG A 120 4.14 18.02 1.30
N ASN A 121 3.25 17.04 1.29
CA ASN A 121 2.97 16.25 2.48
C ASN A 121 4.20 15.44 2.93
N LEU A 122 4.96 14.87 1.99
CA LEU A 122 6.21 14.17 2.31
C LEU A 122 7.28 15.11 2.89
N GLN A 123 7.42 16.33 2.36
CA GLN A 123 8.28 17.35 2.95
C GLN A 123 7.85 17.72 4.38
N ARG A 124 6.53 17.86 4.61
CA ARG A 124 5.99 18.10 5.95
C ARG A 124 6.31 16.94 6.90
N ILE A 125 6.15 15.69 6.45
CA ILE A 125 6.48 14.49 7.23
C ILE A 125 7.98 14.44 7.54
N SER A 126 8.84 14.75 6.58
CA SER A 126 10.29 14.77 6.81
C SER A 126 10.67 15.78 7.88
N ARG A 127 10.05 16.98 7.84
CA ARG A 127 10.24 18.01 8.87
C ARG A 127 9.75 17.56 10.24
N GLN A 128 8.65 16.80 10.30
CA GLN A 128 8.16 16.26 11.57
C GLN A 128 9.11 15.19 12.14
N ARG A 129 9.55 14.23 11.32
CA ARG A 129 10.50 13.19 11.75
C ARG A 129 11.84 13.76 12.22
N SER A 130 12.33 14.79 11.54
CA SER A 130 13.56 15.49 11.93
C SER A 130 13.38 16.48 13.09
N LYS A 131 12.21 16.50 13.75
CA LYS A 131 11.85 17.45 14.83
C LYS A 131 12.09 18.91 14.43
N GLY A 132 11.80 19.25 13.18
CA GLY A 132 11.92 20.59 12.61
C GLY A 132 13.26 20.91 11.97
N ARG A 133 14.28 20.04 12.09
CA ARG A 133 15.67 20.32 11.70
C ARG A 133 15.90 20.25 10.20
N LEU A 134 15.17 19.41 9.49
CA LEU A 134 15.41 19.16 8.07
C LEU A 134 14.12 18.92 7.28
N THR A 135 14.01 19.60 6.14
CA THR A 135 12.95 19.37 5.15
C THR A 135 13.60 18.88 3.86
N ILE A 136 13.19 17.71 3.37
CA ILE A 136 13.75 17.15 2.14
C ILE A 136 13.37 18.00 0.92
N SER A 137 14.20 17.96 -0.12
CA SER A 137 13.91 18.64 -1.38
C SER A 137 12.66 18.06 -2.07
N LEU A 138 12.07 18.80 -3.01
CA LEU A 138 10.93 18.30 -3.80
C LEU A 138 11.33 17.09 -4.65
N GLU A 139 12.57 17.07 -5.15
CA GLU A 139 13.13 15.96 -5.92
C GLU A 139 13.30 14.71 -5.04
N THR A 140 13.86 14.88 -3.84
CA THR A 140 13.97 13.80 -2.85
C THR A 140 12.58 13.28 -2.46
N ALA A 141 11.62 14.17 -2.23
CA ALA A 141 10.23 13.79 -1.96
C ALA A 141 9.62 12.99 -3.11
N ARG A 142 9.94 13.33 -4.37
CA ARG A 142 9.51 12.57 -5.55
C ARG A 142 10.10 11.17 -5.53
N ARG A 143 11.40 11.01 -5.26
CA ARG A 143 12.04 9.69 -5.13
C ARG A 143 11.40 8.84 -4.02
N VAL A 144 11.13 9.45 -2.86
CA VAL A 144 10.39 8.79 -1.76
C VAL A 144 8.99 8.38 -2.19
N SER A 145 8.27 9.26 -2.87
CA SER A 145 6.91 9.00 -3.35
C SER A 145 6.85 7.89 -4.40
N GLN A 146 7.94 7.66 -5.14
CA GLN A 146 8.04 6.59 -6.15
C GLN A 146 8.55 5.27 -5.55
N GLY A 147 9.01 5.29 -4.29
CA GLY A 147 9.59 4.11 -3.64
C GLY A 147 11.04 3.83 -4.02
N LEU A 148 11.73 4.82 -4.57
CA LEU A 148 13.17 4.75 -4.83
C LEU A 148 14.02 5.01 -3.57
N LEU A 149 13.41 5.60 -2.54
CA LEU A 149 14.01 5.86 -1.24
C LEU A 149 12.94 5.69 -0.16
N THR A 150 13.35 5.25 1.02
CA THR A 150 12.58 5.40 2.24
C THR A 150 12.69 6.83 2.77
N MET A 151 11.79 7.21 3.69
CA MET A 151 11.87 8.53 4.33
C MET A 151 13.14 8.69 5.16
N ASP A 152 13.62 7.62 5.78
CA ASP A 152 14.78 7.65 6.66
C ASP A 152 16.09 7.73 5.85
N GLU A 153 16.20 6.99 4.74
CA GLU A 153 17.28 7.17 3.76
C GLU A 153 17.28 8.59 3.18
N ALA A 154 16.10 9.11 2.80
CA ALA A 154 16.00 10.46 2.27
C ALA A 154 16.44 11.54 3.27
N LEU A 155 16.16 11.34 4.57
CA LEU A 155 16.64 12.22 5.63
C LEU A 155 18.16 12.11 5.79
N ALA A 156 18.69 10.89 5.84
CA ALA A 156 20.13 10.64 5.95
C ALA A 156 20.92 11.24 4.78
N ASP A 157 20.49 11.00 3.55
CA ASP A 157 21.08 11.55 2.31
C ASP A 157 21.04 13.08 2.29
N SER A 158 20.01 13.67 2.91
CA SER A 158 19.87 15.13 3.02
C SER A 158 20.73 15.72 4.15
N GLY A 159 21.45 14.90 4.93
CA GLY A 159 22.34 15.33 6.00
C GLY A 159 21.73 15.29 7.41
N PHE A 160 20.57 14.66 7.60
CA PHE A 160 20.03 14.42 8.94
C PHE A 160 20.74 13.22 9.59
N LYS A 161 21.36 13.45 10.75
CA LYS A 161 21.86 12.39 11.63
C LYS A 161 21.03 12.40 12.91
N GLU A 162 20.54 11.23 13.32
CA GLU A 162 19.91 11.10 14.63
C GLU A 162 20.93 11.47 15.72
N PRO A 163 20.51 12.21 16.77
CA PRO A 163 21.38 12.58 17.88
C PRO A 163 21.82 11.37 18.71
#